data_AF-A0A1X7TLV4-F1
#
_entry.id   AF-A0A1X7TLV4-F1
#
_cell.length_a   1.000
_cell.length_b   1.000
_cell.length_c   1.000
_cell.angle_alpha   90.00
_cell.angle_beta   90.00
_cell.angle_gamma   90.00
#
_symmetry.space_group_name_H-M   'P 1'
#
loop_
_entity.id
_entity.type
_entity.pdbx_description
1 polymer ?
#
loop_
_entity_poly.entity_id
_entity_poly.type
_entity_poly.pdbx_seq_one_letter_code
_entity_poly.pdbx_strand_id
1 'polypeptide(L)'
;VRACGRNITGASCVSVKFPSNGISYSQICGRVTGYQYGHTDGVNTYLNNINSYYVDGVSITRGSPRQHVWTLMAGYGQVDTTSRSCPCNTGSTVSVQSFIGKNYFCESGNPNSGHSNKLYTSDPLWDGQGCGSLESPCCNVPGIPWFHRDYGSNTTTDYIELRVCATGHNEDIPVSYYEIYV
;
A
#
# COMPACT_ATOMS: atom_id res chain seq x y z
N VAL A 1 -16.73 -5.35 -9.80
CA VAL A 1 -15.82 -5.56 -8.65
C VAL A 1 -16.60 -5.37 -7.35
N ARG A 2 -16.35 -6.18 -6.31
CA ARG A 2 -16.80 -5.93 -4.93
C ARG A 2 -15.57 -5.57 -4.11
N ALA A 3 -15.52 -4.36 -3.58
CA ALA A 3 -14.42 -3.86 -2.77
C ALA A 3 -14.97 -2.89 -1.71
N CYS A 4 -14.28 -2.79 -0.57
CA CYS A 4 -14.66 -1.94 0.54
C CYS A 4 -13.65 -0.81 0.70
N GLY A 5 -14.14 0.42 0.59
CA GLY A 5 -13.37 1.64 0.84
C GLY A 5 -13.47 2.11 2.29
N ARG A 6 -12.89 3.27 2.57
CA ARG A 6 -12.99 3.92 3.88
C ARG A 6 -14.37 4.56 4.03
N ASN A 7 -14.91 4.54 5.24
CA ASN A 7 -16.19 5.20 5.56
C ASN A 7 -16.00 6.68 6.01
N ILE A 8 -14.84 7.27 5.72
CA ILE A 8 -14.45 8.62 6.15
C ILE A 8 -14.08 9.42 4.92
N THR A 9 -14.60 10.65 4.83
CA THR A 9 -14.18 11.62 3.82
C THR A 9 -12.99 12.42 4.34
N GLY A 10 -11.82 12.28 3.70
CA GLY A 10 -10.62 13.05 4.03
C GLY A 10 -9.43 12.20 4.46
N ALA A 11 -8.43 12.89 4.99
CA ALA A 11 -7.15 12.31 5.37
C ALA A 11 -7.29 11.42 6.62
N SER A 12 -7.25 10.10 6.46
CA SER A 12 -7.45 9.16 7.56
C SER A 12 -7.09 7.72 7.18
N CYS A 13 -6.95 6.88 8.21
CA CYS A 13 -6.93 5.43 8.05
C CYS A 13 -8.11 4.78 8.79
N VAL A 14 -8.61 3.68 8.24
CA VAL A 14 -9.42 2.70 8.96
C VAL A 14 -8.58 1.44 9.14
N SER A 15 -8.73 0.73 10.27
CA SER A 15 -7.90 -0.44 10.53
C SER A 15 -8.67 -1.61 11.14
N VAL A 16 -8.10 -2.80 10.92
CA VAL A 16 -8.49 -4.04 11.57
C VAL A 16 -7.24 -4.70 12.15
N LYS A 17 -7.37 -5.26 13.36
CA LYS A 17 -6.30 -5.98 14.05
C LYS A 17 -6.65 -7.47 14.10
N PHE A 18 -5.68 -8.30 13.75
CA PHE A 18 -5.73 -9.75 13.80
C PHE A 18 -4.86 -10.23 14.96
N PRO A 19 -5.45 -10.76 16.04
CA PRO A 19 -4.67 -11.28 17.15
C PRO A 19 -3.88 -12.51 16.70
N SER A 20 -2.64 -12.64 17.17
CA SER A 20 -1.82 -13.85 16.99
C SER A 20 -2.37 -15.06 17.75
N ASN A 21 -3.23 -14.83 18.75
CA ASN A 21 -3.72 -15.84 19.69
C ASN A 21 -2.59 -16.61 20.38
N GLY A 22 -1.46 -15.94 20.66
CA GLY A 22 -0.30 -16.54 21.32
C GLY A 22 0.60 -17.35 20.39
N ILE A 23 0.28 -17.43 19.09
CA ILE A 23 1.15 -18.04 18.09
C ILE A 23 2.39 -17.14 17.93
N SER A 24 3.55 -17.72 18.16
CA SER A 24 4.84 -17.06 18.00
C SER A 24 5.29 -17.15 16.55
N TYR A 25 5.68 -16.03 15.96
CA TYR A 25 6.10 -15.96 14.56
C TYR A 25 7.30 -15.01 14.39
N SER A 26 8.13 -15.29 13.38
CA SER A 26 9.22 -14.41 12.95
C SER A 26 9.13 -14.04 11.47
N GLN A 27 8.13 -14.53 10.76
CA GLN A 27 7.91 -14.23 9.35
C GLN A 27 6.47 -13.80 9.14
N ILE A 28 6.25 -12.95 8.14
CA ILE A 28 4.92 -12.54 7.71
C ILE A 28 4.93 -12.55 6.19
N CYS A 29 3.99 -13.25 5.57
CA CYS A 29 3.78 -13.14 4.13
C CYS A 29 2.30 -12.98 3.82
N GLY A 30 1.99 -12.47 2.64
CA GLY A 30 0.62 -12.25 2.25
C GLY A 30 0.50 -11.48 0.96
N ARG A 31 -0.73 -11.23 0.55
CA ARG A 31 -1.05 -10.35 -0.57
C ARG A 31 -2.35 -9.60 -0.31
N VAL A 32 -2.47 -8.46 -0.95
CA VAL A 32 -3.67 -7.61 -0.90
C VAL A 32 -4.01 -7.22 -2.32
N THR A 33 -5.30 -7.23 -2.65
CA THR A 33 -5.82 -6.70 -3.92
C THR A 33 -6.69 -5.50 -3.61
N GLY A 34 -6.29 -4.36 -4.14
CA GLY A 34 -7.01 -3.10 -4.04
C GLY A 34 -7.33 -2.51 -5.41
N TYR A 35 -8.00 -1.39 -5.41
CA TYR A 35 -8.31 -0.62 -6.61
C TYR A 35 -8.08 0.86 -6.32
N GLN A 36 -7.61 1.60 -7.32
CA GLN A 36 -7.53 3.05 -7.24
C GLN A 36 -8.93 3.64 -7.44
N TYR A 37 -9.34 4.56 -6.56
CA TYR A 37 -10.45 5.47 -6.79
C TYR A 37 -9.94 6.90 -6.85
N GLY A 38 -10.26 7.62 -7.93
CA GLY A 38 -9.96 9.05 -8.03
C GLY A 38 -8.47 9.39 -8.09
N HIS A 39 -8.07 10.41 -7.31
CA HIS A 39 -6.76 11.07 -7.37
C HIS A 39 -5.86 10.60 -6.23
N THR A 40 -5.23 9.43 -6.36
CA THR A 40 -4.33 8.91 -5.32
C THR A 40 -2.96 9.59 -5.33
N ASP A 41 -2.39 9.93 -4.18
CA ASP A 41 -1.09 10.63 -4.05
C ASP A 41 0.10 9.71 -3.68
N GLY A 42 -0.07 8.38 -3.69
CA GLY A 42 1.00 7.44 -3.39
C GLY A 42 1.45 7.53 -1.94
N VAL A 43 2.66 8.03 -1.69
CA VAL A 43 3.21 8.19 -0.34
C VAL A 43 3.36 9.67 0.01
N ASN A 44 2.84 10.08 1.17
CA ASN A 44 2.96 11.45 1.64
C ASN A 44 4.34 11.65 2.30
N THR A 45 5.31 12.11 1.49
CA THR A 45 6.72 12.27 1.89
C THR A 45 6.94 13.25 3.06
N TYR A 46 5.98 14.13 3.33
CA TYR A 46 6.05 15.09 4.44
C TYR A 46 5.61 14.49 5.78
N LEU A 47 4.94 13.33 5.78
CA LEU A 47 4.43 12.68 6.98
C LEU A 47 5.32 11.52 7.42
N ASN A 48 6.37 11.83 8.19
CA ASN A 48 7.25 10.82 8.77
C ASN A 48 6.70 10.22 10.08
N ASN A 49 5.49 9.65 10.04
CA ASN A 49 4.84 9.06 11.21
C ASN A 49 4.04 7.82 10.83
N ILE A 50 4.51 6.65 11.28
CA ILE A 50 3.84 5.36 11.04
C ILE A 50 2.40 5.33 11.58
N ASN A 51 2.06 6.16 12.58
CA ASN A 51 0.71 6.24 13.12
C ASN A 51 -0.24 7.15 12.32
N SER A 52 0.28 7.87 11.33
CA SER A 52 -0.50 8.77 10.47
C SER A 52 -1.07 8.03 9.24
N TYR A 53 -1.78 8.78 8.40
CA TYR A 53 -2.27 8.40 7.07
C TYR A 53 -1.20 8.60 5.98
N TYR A 54 0.05 8.23 6.26
CA TYR A 54 1.23 8.58 5.44
C TYR A 54 1.21 8.03 3.99
N VAL A 55 0.19 7.27 3.59
CA VAL A 55 0.08 6.60 2.30
C VAL A 55 -1.38 6.57 1.84
N ASP A 56 -1.59 6.73 0.54
CA ASP A 56 -2.79 6.32 -0.18
C ASP A 56 -2.63 4.85 -0.53
N GLY A 57 -3.24 3.98 0.27
CA GLY A 57 -2.93 2.56 0.16
C GLY A 57 -3.22 1.76 1.41
N VAL A 58 -2.52 0.63 1.52
CA VAL A 58 -2.59 -0.29 2.64
C VAL A 58 -1.27 -0.27 3.42
N SER A 59 -1.37 -0.03 4.72
CA SER A 59 -0.26 -0.13 5.68
C SER A 59 -0.45 -1.37 6.54
N ILE A 60 0.46 -2.34 6.41
CA ILE A 60 0.50 -3.53 7.25
C ILE A 60 1.53 -3.29 8.34
N THR A 61 1.11 -3.46 9.59
CA THR A 61 1.94 -3.21 10.77
C THR A 61 1.72 -4.28 11.83
N ARG A 62 2.58 -4.31 12.86
CA ARG A 62 2.42 -5.23 13.99
C ARG A 62 2.66 -4.53 15.33
N GLY A 63 2.04 -5.08 16.38
CA GLY A 63 2.37 -4.77 17.76
C GLY A 63 2.03 -3.35 18.23
N SER A 64 2.41 -3.08 19.49
CA SER A 64 2.27 -1.78 20.15
C SER A 64 3.49 -1.54 21.05
N PRO A 65 4.40 -0.60 20.73
CA PRO A 65 4.29 0.41 19.67
C PRO A 65 4.25 -0.19 18.26
N ARG A 66 3.57 0.51 17.35
CA ARG A 66 3.36 0.07 15.96
C ARG A 66 4.69 -0.07 15.24
N GLN A 67 4.94 -1.25 14.66
CA GLN A 67 6.10 -1.56 13.85
C GLN A 67 5.69 -1.82 12.40
N HIS A 68 6.50 -1.35 11.45
CA HIS A 68 6.24 -1.53 10.02
C HIS A 68 6.46 -2.99 9.59
N VAL A 69 5.54 -3.50 8.75
CA VAL A 69 5.67 -4.80 8.07
C VAL A 69 5.79 -4.56 6.57
N TRP A 70 4.78 -3.96 5.96
CA TRP A 70 4.74 -3.68 4.52
C TRP A 70 3.84 -2.48 4.20
N THR A 71 4.15 -1.76 3.14
CA THR A 71 3.27 -0.71 2.59
C THR A 71 2.88 -1.06 1.16
N LEU A 72 1.60 -1.01 0.81
CA LEU A 72 1.11 -1.13 -0.56
C LEU A 72 0.53 0.22 -0.98
N MET A 73 1.17 0.90 -1.93
CA MET A 73 0.91 2.30 -2.29
C MET A 73 0.13 2.39 -3.60
N ALA A 74 -0.85 3.28 -3.68
CA ALA A 74 -1.58 3.60 -4.91
C ALA A 74 -1.04 4.91 -5.49
N GLY A 75 -0.25 4.84 -6.56
CA GLY A 75 0.27 6.03 -7.24
C GLY A 75 -0.80 6.77 -8.03
N TYR A 76 -0.53 8.02 -8.41
CA TYR A 76 -1.47 8.86 -9.16
C TYR A 76 -1.81 8.33 -10.56
N GLY A 77 -0.78 7.89 -11.29
CA GLY A 77 -0.89 7.40 -12.66
C GLY A 77 0.37 6.68 -13.12
N GLN A 78 0.23 5.74 -14.06
CA GLN A 78 1.34 4.95 -14.62
C GLN A 78 2.40 5.77 -15.38
N VAL A 79 2.04 7.01 -15.75
CA VAL A 79 2.89 7.97 -16.48
C VAL A 79 3.36 9.12 -15.60
N ASP A 80 3.07 9.10 -14.30
CA ASP A 80 3.46 10.18 -13.38
C ASP A 80 4.89 10.02 -12.87
N THR A 81 5.59 11.16 -12.75
CA THR A 81 6.92 11.28 -12.12
C THR A 81 6.95 12.33 -11.02
N THR A 82 5.78 12.90 -10.68
CA THR A 82 5.68 13.96 -9.68
C THR A 82 5.77 13.38 -8.27
N SER A 83 5.59 14.23 -7.25
CA SER A 83 5.58 13.81 -5.84
C SER A 83 4.50 12.78 -5.48
N ARG A 84 3.59 12.49 -6.41
CA ARG A 84 2.44 11.58 -6.27
C ARG A 84 2.61 10.26 -7.02
N SER A 85 3.72 10.14 -7.74
CA SER A 85 4.08 8.95 -8.48
C SER A 85 4.49 7.83 -7.53
N CYS A 86 4.46 6.60 -8.04
CA CYS A 86 5.08 5.51 -7.33
C CYS A 86 6.61 5.73 -7.19
N PRO A 87 7.21 5.44 -6.02
CA PRO A 87 8.65 5.60 -5.82
C PRO A 87 9.52 4.78 -6.79
N CYS A 88 8.97 3.69 -7.32
CA CYS A 88 9.62 2.81 -8.29
C CYS A 88 9.41 3.24 -9.75
N ASN A 89 8.63 4.30 -10.03
CA ASN A 89 8.44 4.78 -11.40
C ASN A 89 9.78 5.26 -11.98
N THR A 90 9.99 4.97 -13.26
CA THR A 90 11.13 5.48 -14.02
C THR A 90 11.11 7.00 -14.02
N GLY A 91 12.16 7.61 -13.46
CA GLY A 91 12.28 9.06 -13.33
C GLY A 91 11.59 9.67 -12.11
N SER A 92 10.98 8.86 -11.23
CA SER A 92 10.47 9.33 -9.95
C SER A 92 11.62 9.76 -9.03
N THR A 93 11.39 10.85 -8.30
CA THR A 93 12.27 11.32 -7.23
C THR A 93 11.67 11.10 -5.84
N VAL A 94 10.51 10.43 -5.77
CA VAL A 94 9.80 10.17 -4.53
C VAL A 94 10.64 9.23 -3.66
N SER A 95 10.92 9.67 -2.43
CA SER A 95 11.57 8.83 -1.41
C SER A 95 10.54 8.43 -0.36
N VAL A 96 10.61 7.18 0.06
CA VAL A 96 9.74 6.64 1.13
C VAL A 96 10.32 6.99 2.50
N GLN A 97 9.47 7.00 3.52
CA GLN A 97 9.94 7.18 4.90
C GLN A 97 10.92 6.06 5.30
N SER A 98 11.85 6.38 6.20
CA SER A 98 12.90 5.44 6.62
C SER A 98 12.35 4.16 7.24
N PHE A 99 11.19 4.20 7.89
CA PHE A 99 10.55 3.01 8.46
C PHE A 99 9.98 2.04 7.42
N ILE A 100 9.71 2.50 6.18
CA ILE A 100 9.25 1.64 5.08
C ILE A 100 10.43 0.90 4.45
N GLY A 101 11.51 1.65 4.17
CA GLY A 101 12.70 1.13 3.51
C GLY A 101 12.35 0.47 2.16
N LYS A 102 12.69 -0.81 1.99
CA LYS A 102 12.43 -1.57 0.76
C LYS A 102 11.15 -2.43 0.83
N ASN A 103 10.41 -2.37 1.93
CA ASN A 103 9.27 -3.24 2.20
C ASN A 103 7.97 -2.61 1.70
N TYR A 104 7.90 -2.38 0.39
CA TYR A 104 6.70 -1.82 -0.22
C TYR A 104 6.46 -2.36 -1.62
N PHE A 105 5.19 -2.32 -2.02
CA PHE A 105 4.77 -2.34 -3.41
C PHE A 105 4.09 -1.01 -3.73
N CYS A 106 4.15 -0.59 -4.99
CA CYS A 106 3.41 0.56 -5.47
C CYS A 106 2.88 0.27 -6.86
N GLU A 107 1.68 0.73 -7.16
CA GLU A 107 1.05 0.58 -8.48
C GLU A 107 -0.03 1.64 -8.68
N SER A 108 -0.44 1.90 -9.91
CA SER A 108 -1.52 2.80 -10.26
C SER A 108 -2.42 2.17 -11.31
N GLY A 109 -3.71 2.11 -10.98
CA GLY A 109 -4.73 1.62 -11.89
C GLY A 109 -5.11 2.65 -12.97
N ASN A 110 -4.52 3.85 -12.92
CA ASN A 110 -4.77 4.91 -13.88
C ASN A 110 -3.68 4.97 -14.95
N PRO A 111 -3.96 4.53 -16.20
CA PRO A 111 -2.95 4.50 -17.26
C PRO A 111 -2.62 5.88 -17.85
N ASN A 112 -3.26 6.96 -17.37
CA ASN A 112 -3.14 8.31 -17.94
C ASN A 112 -2.61 9.31 -16.91
N SER A 113 -2.22 10.50 -17.39
CA SER A 113 -1.80 11.64 -16.55
C SER A 113 -2.99 12.40 -15.93
N GLY A 114 -4.19 12.23 -16.46
CA GLY A 114 -5.42 12.78 -15.89
C GLY A 114 -6.12 11.74 -15.01
N HIS A 115 -6.85 12.20 -13.99
CA HIS A 115 -7.71 11.34 -13.18
C HIS A 115 -9.19 11.56 -13.50
N SER A 116 -10.02 10.62 -13.06
CA SER A 116 -11.46 10.76 -13.02
C SER A 116 -11.96 10.22 -11.69
N ASN A 117 -13.05 10.78 -11.17
CA ASN A 117 -13.68 10.32 -9.93
C ASN A 117 -14.45 9.00 -10.16
N LYS A 118 -13.70 7.95 -10.48
CA LYS A 118 -14.19 6.60 -10.76
C LYS A 118 -13.29 5.57 -10.08
N LEU A 119 -13.84 4.37 -9.92
CA LEU A 119 -13.08 3.20 -9.54
C LEU A 119 -12.41 2.60 -10.78
N TYR A 120 -11.08 2.50 -10.79
CA TYR A 120 -10.31 1.93 -11.88
C TYR A 120 -10.31 0.40 -11.76
N THR A 121 -11.38 -0.24 -12.22
CA THR A 121 -11.59 -1.69 -12.03
C THR A 121 -10.89 -2.59 -13.04
N SER A 122 -10.34 -2.02 -14.12
CA SER A 122 -9.64 -2.77 -15.17
C SER A 122 -8.25 -3.22 -14.75
N ASP A 123 -7.71 -2.60 -13.70
CA ASP A 123 -6.32 -2.74 -13.28
C ASP A 123 -6.25 -2.83 -11.75
N PRO A 124 -6.37 -4.05 -11.18
CA PRO A 124 -6.27 -4.28 -9.74
C PRO A 124 -4.86 -3.99 -9.24
N LEU A 125 -4.76 -3.21 -8.17
CA LEU A 125 -3.46 -2.78 -7.66
C LEU A 125 -2.69 -3.93 -6.99
N TRP A 126 -1.36 -3.85 -7.14
CA TRP A 126 -0.33 -4.67 -6.50
C TRP A 126 -0.38 -6.13 -6.91
N ASP A 127 -0.90 -6.41 -8.11
CA ASP A 127 -0.97 -7.75 -8.67
C ASP A 127 0.25 -8.08 -9.56
N GLY A 128 1.11 -7.10 -9.84
CA GLY A 128 2.28 -7.24 -10.70
C GLY A 128 1.96 -7.27 -12.18
N GLN A 129 0.75 -6.85 -12.56
CA GLN A 129 0.27 -6.76 -13.94
C GLN A 129 -0.17 -5.32 -14.22
N GLY A 130 -0.54 -5.03 -15.47
CA GLY A 130 -1.08 -3.72 -15.84
C GLY A 130 -0.12 -2.53 -15.80
N CYS A 131 1.07 -2.64 -15.21
CA CYS A 131 2.06 -1.56 -15.19
C CYS A 131 2.66 -1.28 -16.57
N GLY A 132 2.13 -0.28 -17.26
CA GLY A 132 2.72 0.27 -18.47
C GLY A 132 3.68 1.43 -18.20
N SER A 133 4.34 1.89 -19.27
CA SER A 133 5.10 3.15 -19.29
C SER A 133 6.15 3.28 -18.16
N LEU A 134 6.03 4.29 -17.30
CA LEU A 134 7.02 4.61 -16.26
C LEU A 134 6.90 3.68 -15.06
N GLU A 135 5.75 3.04 -14.86
CA GLU A 135 5.48 2.15 -13.73
C GLU A 135 6.00 0.72 -13.92
N SER A 136 6.47 0.35 -15.13
CA SER A 136 7.03 -0.99 -15.40
C SER A 136 7.97 -1.54 -14.29
N PRO A 137 8.89 -0.76 -13.69
CA PRO A 137 9.77 -1.28 -12.63
C PRO A 137 9.02 -1.69 -11.36
N CYS A 138 7.85 -1.09 -11.08
CA CYS A 138 7.02 -1.39 -9.93
C CYS A 138 6.37 -2.79 -10.01
N CYS A 139 5.99 -3.22 -11.21
CA CYS A 139 5.50 -4.59 -11.43
C CYS A 139 6.62 -5.64 -11.49
N ASN A 140 7.87 -5.23 -11.71
CA ASN A 140 9.00 -6.14 -11.83
C ASN A 140 9.83 -6.25 -10.53
N VAL A 141 9.17 -6.06 -9.38
CA VAL A 141 9.79 -6.21 -8.07
C VAL A 141 9.71 -7.67 -7.60
N PRO A 142 10.76 -8.20 -6.93
CA PRO A 142 10.71 -9.56 -6.42
C PRO A 142 9.56 -9.78 -5.43
N GLY A 143 8.83 -10.87 -5.60
CA GLY A 143 7.79 -11.33 -4.67
C GLY A 143 6.37 -10.90 -5.04
N ILE A 144 6.15 -9.79 -5.75
CA ILE A 144 4.79 -9.33 -6.12
C ILE A 144 4.01 -10.46 -6.84
N PRO A 145 2.74 -10.75 -6.46
CA PRO A 145 1.87 -10.02 -5.54
C PRO A 145 2.05 -10.32 -4.05
N TRP A 146 2.99 -11.19 -3.69
CA TRP A 146 3.23 -11.64 -2.32
C TRP A 146 4.34 -10.84 -1.64
N PHE A 147 4.00 -10.10 -0.59
CA PHE A 147 5.01 -9.56 0.29
C PHE A 147 5.54 -10.65 1.22
N HIS A 148 6.81 -10.53 1.62
CA HIS A 148 7.42 -11.40 2.62
C HIS A 148 8.37 -10.59 3.50
N ARG A 149 8.12 -10.63 4.81
CA ARG A 149 8.91 -9.97 5.84
C ARG A 149 9.49 -11.01 6.77
N ASP A 150 10.82 -11.14 6.77
CA ASP A 150 11.56 -12.06 7.62
C ASP A 150 12.31 -11.30 8.72
N TYR A 151 12.03 -11.63 9.98
CA TYR A 151 12.68 -11.08 11.17
C TYR A 151 13.77 -12.02 11.72
N GLY A 152 14.10 -13.12 11.01
CA GLY A 152 15.12 -14.09 11.39
C GLY A 152 14.71 -14.90 12.62
N SER A 153 15.57 -14.93 13.64
CA SER A 153 15.29 -15.60 14.92
C SER A 153 14.43 -14.76 15.88
N ASN A 154 14.13 -13.51 15.54
CA ASN A 154 13.34 -12.63 16.40
C ASN A 154 11.86 -12.95 16.25
N THR A 155 11.33 -13.75 17.18
CA THR A 155 9.92 -14.09 17.23
C THR A 155 9.11 -13.08 18.05
N THR A 156 7.82 -12.96 17.76
CA THR A 156 6.86 -12.18 18.53
C THR A 156 5.50 -12.87 18.55
N THR A 157 4.62 -12.42 19.44
CA THR A 157 3.19 -12.77 19.46
C THR A 157 2.33 -11.52 19.23
N ASP A 158 2.90 -10.47 18.65
CA ASP A 158 2.19 -9.24 18.33
C ASP A 158 0.96 -9.50 17.42
N TYR A 159 -0.07 -8.67 17.53
CA TYR A 159 -1.12 -8.66 16.52
C TYR A 159 -0.56 -8.14 15.19
N ILE A 160 -1.18 -8.55 14.09
CA ILE A 160 -1.03 -7.88 12.79
C ILE A 160 -2.16 -6.87 12.62
N GLU A 161 -1.87 -5.71 12.06
CA GLU A 161 -2.85 -4.68 11.74
C GLU A 161 -2.78 -4.35 10.25
N LEU A 162 -3.92 -4.42 9.57
CA LEU A 162 -4.11 -3.91 8.22
C LEU A 162 -4.84 -2.58 8.31
N ARG A 163 -4.27 -1.55 7.69
CA ARG A 163 -4.82 -0.18 7.67
C ARG A 163 -5.03 0.25 6.23
N VAL A 164 -6.24 0.65 5.88
CA VAL A 164 -6.53 1.31 4.59
C VAL A 164 -6.50 2.80 4.85
N CYS A 165 -5.62 3.51 4.18
CA CYS A 165 -5.32 4.93 4.39
C CYS A 165 -5.54 5.72 3.11
N ALA A 166 -5.95 6.99 3.26
CA ALA A 166 -5.74 7.98 2.21
C ALA A 166 -5.50 9.37 2.80
N THR A 167 -4.97 10.29 2.00
CA THR A 167 -4.45 11.61 2.40
C THR A 167 -5.41 12.77 2.12
N GLY A 168 -6.52 12.51 1.43
CA GLY A 168 -7.43 13.52 0.88
C GLY A 168 -8.88 13.02 0.71
N HIS A 169 -9.69 13.85 0.04
CA HIS A 169 -11.16 13.69 -0.04
C HIS A 169 -11.67 13.11 -1.37
N ASN A 170 -10.86 13.19 -2.42
CA ASN A 170 -11.18 12.77 -3.79
C ASN A 170 -10.48 11.46 -4.17
N GLU A 171 -10.06 10.69 -3.17
CA GLU A 171 -9.28 9.49 -3.34
C GLU A 171 -9.71 8.42 -2.35
N ASP A 172 -9.64 7.17 -2.79
CA ASP A 172 -9.79 6.03 -1.90
C ASP A 172 -9.10 4.80 -2.49
N ILE A 173 -8.87 3.82 -1.62
CA ILE A 173 -8.25 2.56 -1.99
C ILE A 173 -9.16 1.40 -1.55
N PRO A 174 -10.26 1.13 -2.27
CA PRO A 174 -11.13 0.03 -1.93
C PRO A 174 -10.40 -1.32 -2.04
N VAL A 175 -10.43 -2.10 -0.97
CA VAL A 175 -9.80 -3.42 -0.90
C VAL A 175 -10.85 -4.49 -1.16
N SER A 176 -10.58 -5.42 -2.09
CA SER A 176 -11.46 -6.57 -2.36
C SER A 176 -10.99 -7.86 -1.71
N TYR A 177 -9.69 -7.98 -1.46
CA TYR A 177 -9.09 -9.22 -0.99
C TYR A 177 -7.83 -8.94 -0.18
N TYR A 178 -7.61 -9.71 0.89
CA TYR A 178 -6.33 -9.81 1.55
C TYR A 178 -6.18 -11.22 2.13
N GLU A 179 -4.95 -11.70 2.18
CA GLU A 179 -4.55 -12.86 2.97
C GLU A 179 -3.19 -12.58 3.62
N ILE A 180 -3.06 -12.98 4.88
CA ILE A 180 -1.86 -12.75 5.68
C ILE A 180 -1.59 -14.00 6.50
N TYR A 181 -0.34 -14.47 6.46
CA TYR A 181 0.15 -15.65 7.15
C TYR A 181 1.35 -15.28 8.02
N VAL A 182 1.48 -15.96 9.15
CA VAL A 182 2.55 -15.83 10.14
C VAL A 182 3.02 -17.20 10.63
#